data_AF-A0A0A7KIS7-F1
#
_entry.id   AF-A0A0A7KIS7-F1
#
_cell.length_a   1.000
_cell.length_b   1.000
_cell.length_c   1.000
_cell.angle_alpha   90.00
_cell.angle_beta   90.00
_cell.angle_gamma   90.00
#
_symmetry.space_group_name_H-M   'P 1'
#
loop_
_entity.id
_entity.type
_entity.pdbx_description
1 polymer ?
#
loop_
_entity_poly.entity_id
_entity_poly.type
_entity_poly.pdbx_seq_one_letter_code
_entity_poly.pdbx_strand_id
1 'polypeptide(L)'
;MSIQRDDLIALALGTLSPQEQARVQAALDADPELQAEYRSDMAALHALPEQLPSAQVPEGAADRLMARLRAEREAAPASPPLTPAQTLETPAAAPPGRRGWSMGLGVLGLAAALALFFALRPPSDPLTRYAGMPGAVSQPLTGADKKEIGQVVRLRDGTAFLYLSAAPPENRVYQLWKIQEGAPVSLGVIDGQGTLVQDAPDGLTLAVSVEPPGGSAQPTTTPILVQQL
;
A
#
# COMPACT_ATOMS: atom_id res chain seq x y z
N MET A 1 11.94 -0.96 -26.84
CA MET A 1 13.12 -1.63 -26.28
C MET A 1 12.59 -2.88 -25.60
N SER A 2 12.88 -4.09 -26.09
CA SER A 2 12.25 -5.32 -25.61
C SER A 2 12.92 -5.81 -24.33
N ILE A 3 12.19 -5.83 -23.21
CA ILE A 3 12.60 -6.54 -22.00
C ILE A 3 12.67 -8.04 -22.33
N GLN A 4 13.78 -8.69 -21.97
CA GLN A 4 13.93 -10.13 -22.16
C GLN A 4 13.45 -10.88 -20.91
N ARG A 5 13.12 -12.16 -21.05
CA ARG A 5 12.75 -13.00 -19.89
C ARG A 5 13.85 -13.06 -18.83
N ASP A 6 15.12 -13.01 -19.25
CA ASP A 6 16.26 -12.99 -18.36
C ASP A 6 16.30 -11.72 -17.48
N ASP A 7 15.83 -10.58 -17.98
CA ASP A 7 15.72 -9.33 -17.21
C ASP A 7 14.70 -9.49 -16.07
N LEU A 8 13.58 -10.20 -16.32
CA LEU A 8 12.55 -10.47 -15.32
C LEU A 8 13.04 -11.45 -14.25
N ILE A 9 13.80 -12.47 -14.65
CA ILE A 9 14.42 -13.42 -13.71
C ILE A 9 15.46 -12.70 -12.85
N ALA A 10 16.30 -11.87 -13.45
CA ALA A 10 17.29 -11.09 -12.74
C ALA A 10 16.65 -10.08 -11.76
N LEU A 11 15.50 -9.50 -12.14
CA LEU A 11 14.71 -8.67 -11.24
C LEU A 11 14.17 -9.49 -10.05
N ALA A 12 13.58 -10.67 -10.32
CA ALA A 12 13.03 -11.55 -9.31
C ALA A 12 14.09 -12.04 -8.30
N LEU A 13 15.31 -12.29 -8.77
CA LEU A 13 16.45 -12.71 -7.95
C LEU A 13 17.16 -11.53 -7.27
N GLY A 14 16.79 -10.28 -7.56
CA GLY A 14 17.44 -9.10 -7.03
C GLY A 14 18.89 -8.92 -7.50
N THR A 15 19.23 -9.42 -8.70
CA THR A 15 20.60 -9.39 -9.25
C THR A 15 20.84 -8.25 -10.24
N LEU A 16 19.82 -7.45 -10.57
CA LEU A 16 19.96 -6.28 -11.44
C LEU A 16 20.66 -5.12 -10.74
N SER A 17 21.41 -4.32 -11.50
CA SER A 17 21.88 -3.02 -11.01
C SER A 17 20.70 -2.04 -10.83
N PRO A 18 20.86 -0.97 -10.02
CA PRO A 18 19.78 0.01 -9.81
C PRO A 18 19.24 0.65 -11.09
N GLN A 19 20.12 0.87 -12.09
CA GLN A 19 19.73 1.46 -13.38
C GLN A 19 18.93 0.46 -14.23
N GLU A 20 19.34 -0.80 -14.24
CA GLU A 20 18.63 -1.86 -14.96
C GLU A 20 17.29 -2.15 -14.32
N GLN A 21 17.22 -2.21 -12.98
CA GLN A 21 15.98 -2.35 -12.24
C GLN A 21 15.00 -1.23 -12.59
N ALA A 22 15.44 0.03 -12.60
CA ALA A 22 14.58 1.16 -12.98
C ALA A 22 14.06 1.04 -14.42
N ARG A 23 14.89 0.56 -15.35
CA ARG A 23 14.49 0.32 -16.75
C ARG A 23 13.44 -0.79 -16.85
N VAL A 24 13.65 -1.91 -16.19
CA VAL A 24 12.73 -3.06 -16.21
C VAL A 24 11.42 -2.70 -15.52
N GLN A 25 11.49 -1.99 -14.39
CA GLN A 25 10.31 -1.49 -13.69
C GLN A 25 9.48 -0.54 -14.56
N ALA A 26 10.13 0.42 -15.24
CA ALA A 26 9.42 1.33 -16.14
C ALA A 26 8.73 0.59 -17.30
N ALA A 27 9.29 -0.52 -17.77
CA ALA A 27 8.65 -1.37 -18.78
C ALA A 27 7.47 -2.17 -18.23
N LEU A 28 7.58 -2.70 -17.01
CA LEU A 28 6.47 -3.35 -16.30
C LEU A 28 5.31 -2.37 -16.04
N ASP A 29 5.62 -1.12 -15.69
CA ASP A 29 4.60 -0.09 -15.44
C ASP A 29 3.91 0.38 -16.74
N ALA A 30 4.58 0.25 -17.89
CA ALA A 30 4.05 0.62 -19.19
C ALA A 30 3.19 -0.49 -19.84
N ASP A 31 3.37 -1.75 -19.45
CA ASP A 31 2.72 -2.92 -20.05
C ASP A 31 2.02 -3.79 -18.99
N PRO A 32 0.67 -3.72 -18.88
CA PRO A 32 -0.08 -4.48 -17.89
C PRO A 32 -0.10 -6.00 -18.16
N GLU A 33 0.09 -6.44 -19.41
CA GLU A 33 0.19 -7.88 -19.71
C GLU A 33 1.51 -8.43 -19.17
N LEU A 34 2.62 -7.72 -19.42
CA LEU A 34 3.94 -8.06 -18.88
C LEU A 34 3.94 -8.05 -17.34
N GLN A 35 3.25 -7.09 -16.72
CA GLN A 35 3.09 -7.05 -15.27
C GLN A 35 2.28 -8.24 -14.73
N ALA A 36 1.24 -8.68 -15.45
CA ALA A 36 0.46 -9.85 -15.08
C ALA A 36 1.27 -11.14 -15.19
N GLU A 37 2.09 -11.28 -16.24
CA GLU A 37 3.03 -12.40 -16.41
C GLU A 37 4.05 -12.44 -15.26
N TYR A 38 4.73 -11.32 -14.98
CA TYR A 38 5.69 -11.22 -13.88
C TYR A 38 5.07 -11.59 -12.52
N ARG A 39 3.84 -11.13 -12.26
CA ARG A 39 3.11 -11.47 -11.03
C ARG A 39 2.76 -12.96 -10.94
N SER A 40 2.38 -13.59 -12.06
CA SER A 40 2.13 -15.02 -12.13
C SER A 40 3.41 -15.83 -11.83
N ASP A 41 4.53 -15.44 -12.43
CA ASP A 41 5.83 -16.07 -12.21
C ASP A 41 6.29 -15.92 -10.76
N MET A 42 6.15 -14.72 -10.17
CA MET A 42 6.46 -14.48 -8.76
C MET A 42 5.59 -15.31 -7.82
N ALA A 43 4.29 -15.46 -8.10
CA ALA A 43 3.40 -16.29 -7.30
C ALA A 43 3.84 -17.77 -7.31
N ALA A 44 4.28 -18.29 -8.46
CA ALA A 44 4.83 -19.63 -8.57
C ALA A 44 6.13 -19.79 -7.77
N LEU A 45 7.04 -18.81 -7.83
CA LEU A 45 8.28 -18.80 -7.05
C LEU A 45 8.01 -18.76 -5.54
N HIS A 46 7.04 -17.96 -5.09
CA HIS A 46 6.65 -17.86 -3.68
C HIS A 46 5.98 -19.13 -3.14
N ALA A 47 5.48 -20.02 -4.01
CA ALA A 47 4.95 -21.32 -3.60
C ALA A 47 6.03 -22.39 -3.39
N LEU A 48 7.27 -22.19 -3.89
CA LEU A 48 8.36 -23.17 -3.77
C LEU A 48 8.81 -23.40 -2.31
N PRO A 49 8.96 -22.37 -1.45
CA PRO A 49 9.37 -22.56 -0.06
C PRO A 49 8.41 -23.44 0.75
N GLU A 50 7.11 -23.45 0.43
CA GLU A 50 6.10 -24.29 1.09
C GLU A 50 6.34 -25.79 0.86
N GLN A 51 7.08 -26.14 -0.19
CA GLN A 51 7.45 -27.52 -0.50
C GLN A 51 8.76 -27.95 0.19
N LEU A 52 9.48 -27.01 0.80
CA LEU A 52 10.71 -27.30 1.53
C LEU A 52 10.37 -27.77 2.95
N PRO A 53 11.17 -28.69 3.52
CA PRO A 53 11.02 -29.06 4.91
C PRO A 53 11.26 -27.83 5.81
N SER A 54 10.46 -27.72 6.87
CA SER A 54 10.62 -26.64 7.86
C SER A 54 12.03 -26.69 8.47
N ALA A 55 12.76 -25.59 8.37
CA ALA A 55 14.06 -25.43 9.00
C ALA A 55 13.89 -24.91 10.44
N GLN A 56 14.68 -25.44 11.37
CA GLN A 56 14.70 -24.93 12.73
C GLN A 56 15.30 -23.52 12.76
N VAL A 57 14.54 -22.59 13.34
CA VAL A 57 15.00 -21.22 13.59
C VAL A 57 15.99 -21.26 14.78
N PRO A 58 17.19 -20.64 14.67
CA PRO A 58 18.13 -20.57 15.78
C PRO A 58 17.50 -19.95 17.03
N GLU A 59 17.84 -20.48 18.21
CA GLU A 59 17.33 -19.95 19.48
C GLU A 59 17.61 -18.45 19.63
N GLY A 60 16.62 -17.72 20.16
CA GLY A 60 16.69 -16.27 20.37
C GLY A 60 16.78 -15.44 19.08
N ALA A 61 16.61 -16.01 17.88
CA ALA A 61 16.59 -15.23 16.63
C ALA A 61 15.47 -14.18 16.62
N ALA A 62 14.28 -14.54 17.09
CA ALA A 62 13.15 -13.62 17.22
C ALA A 62 13.47 -12.46 18.19
N ASP A 63 14.01 -12.77 19.37
CA ASP A 63 14.38 -11.76 20.36
C ASP A 63 15.46 -10.80 19.85
N ARG A 64 16.48 -11.33 19.16
CA ARG A 64 17.53 -10.52 18.52
C ARG A 64 16.97 -9.61 17.44
N LEU A 65 16.04 -10.12 16.62
CA LEU A 65 15.35 -9.31 15.60
C LEU A 65 14.54 -8.19 16.25
N MET A 66 13.74 -8.52 17.27
CA MET A 66 12.90 -7.56 17.99
C MET A 66 13.74 -6.50 18.71
N ALA A 67 14.87 -6.88 19.31
CA ALA A 67 15.80 -5.94 19.93
C ALA A 67 16.40 -4.97 18.90
N ARG A 68 16.82 -5.47 17.72
CA ARG A 68 17.33 -4.63 16.63
C ARG A 68 16.29 -3.65 16.10
N LEU A 69 15.05 -4.10 15.89
CA LEU A 69 13.95 -3.23 15.44
C LEU A 69 13.63 -2.11 16.44
N ARG A 70 13.68 -2.40 17.76
CA ARG A 70 13.53 -1.37 18.80
C ARG A 70 14.67 -0.37 18.74
N ALA A 71 15.92 -0.84 18.66
CA ALA A 71 17.09 0.01 18.57
C ALA A 71 17.07 0.91 17.32
N GLU A 72 16.65 0.40 16.16
CA GLU A 72 16.49 1.21 14.94
C GLU A 72 15.41 2.28 15.10
N ARG A 73 14.30 1.95 15.78
CA ARG A 73 13.21 2.91 16.04
C ARG A 73 13.63 4.01 17.02
N GLU A 74 14.47 3.68 17.99
CA GLU A 74 15.04 4.62 18.97
C GLU A 74 16.19 5.46 18.38
N ALA A 75 16.97 4.89 17.46
CA ALA A 75 18.06 5.56 16.77
C ALA A 75 17.60 6.39 15.56
N ALA A 76 16.39 6.15 15.05
CA ALA A 76 15.81 6.97 14.01
C ALA A 76 15.72 8.42 14.53
N PRO A 77 16.40 9.39 13.90
CA PRO A 77 16.24 10.78 14.28
C PRO A 77 14.76 11.12 14.15
N ALA A 78 14.20 11.78 15.17
CA ALA A 78 12.92 12.45 15.05
C ALA A 78 12.93 13.19 13.72
N SER A 79 11.98 12.86 12.84
CA SER A 79 11.86 13.49 11.53
C SER A 79 12.01 14.99 11.75
N PRO A 80 12.95 15.67 11.07
CA PRO A 80 13.06 17.11 11.22
C PRO A 80 11.67 17.69 10.94
N PRO A 81 11.22 18.70 11.70
CA PRO A 81 9.98 19.37 11.39
C PRO A 81 10.02 19.73 9.91
N LEU A 82 8.95 19.43 9.19
CA LEU A 82 8.76 19.85 7.80
C LEU A 82 8.93 21.37 7.79
N THR A 83 10.13 21.84 7.47
CA THR A 83 10.40 23.25 7.26
C THR A 83 9.45 23.68 6.15
N PRO A 84 8.59 24.69 6.35
CA PRO A 84 7.75 25.18 5.28
C PRO A 84 8.65 25.50 4.10
N ALA A 85 8.25 25.00 2.93
CA ALA A 85 8.96 25.14 1.67
C ALA A 85 9.56 26.54 1.58
N GLN A 86 10.89 26.62 1.51
CA GLN A 86 11.50 27.82 0.99
C GLN A 86 10.96 27.97 -0.42
N THR A 87 10.09 28.95 -0.59
CA THR A 87 9.67 29.47 -1.89
C THR A 87 10.95 29.73 -2.66
N LEU A 88 11.29 28.82 -3.58
CA LEU A 88 12.29 29.08 -4.59
C LEU A 88 11.74 30.24 -5.40
N GLU A 89 12.13 31.46 -5.05
CA GLU A 89 11.99 32.62 -5.90
C GLU A 89 12.61 32.24 -7.23
N THR A 90 11.72 31.96 -8.19
CA THR A 90 12.08 31.75 -9.58
C THR A 90 12.72 33.06 -10.05
N PRO A 91 13.99 33.08 -10.48
CA PRO A 91 14.55 34.29 -11.07
C PRO A 91 13.73 34.60 -12.32
N ALA A 92 13.10 35.78 -12.34
CA ALA A 92 12.38 36.28 -13.49
C ALA A 92 13.32 36.33 -14.70
N ALA A 93 13.16 35.37 -15.61
CA ALA A 93 13.87 35.35 -16.88
C ALA A 93 13.24 36.42 -17.80
N ALA A 94 14.04 37.43 -18.14
CA ALA A 94 13.73 38.43 -19.15
C ALA A 94 13.47 37.78 -20.53
N PRO A 95 12.61 38.35 -21.38
CA PRO A 95 12.26 37.76 -22.66
C PRO A 95 13.39 37.96 -23.69
N PRO A 96 13.83 36.93 -24.44
CA PRO A 96 14.60 37.16 -25.64
C PRO A 96 13.67 37.56 -26.80
N GLY A 97 14.18 38.50 -27.60
CA GLY A 97 13.46 39.19 -28.64
C GLY A 97 12.98 38.30 -29.78
N ARG A 98 11.89 38.79 -30.40
CA ARG A 98 11.31 38.26 -31.63
C ARG A 98 12.35 38.19 -32.75
N ARG A 99 12.63 36.99 -33.25
CA ARG A 99 13.20 36.77 -34.58
C ARG A 99 12.52 35.55 -35.18
N GLY A 100 11.69 35.77 -36.19
CA GLY A 100 10.85 34.75 -36.78
C GLY A 100 11.61 33.78 -37.67
N TRP A 101 11.09 32.55 -37.74
CA TRP A 101 10.85 31.86 -39.00
C TRP A 101 9.76 30.81 -38.82
N SER A 102 8.98 30.66 -39.89
CA SER A 102 7.80 29.82 -40.07
C SER A 102 8.08 28.32 -40.12
N MET A 103 7.00 27.55 -39.95
CA MET A 103 6.77 26.11 -40.22
C MET A 103 6.97 25.12 -39.06
N GLY A 104 5.85 24.47 -38.71
CA GLY A 104 5.80 23.34 -37.79
C GLY A 104 4.49 23.14 -37.00
N LEU A 105 3.32 23.56 -37.51
CA LEU A 105 2.03 23.17 -36.91
C LEU A 105 1.71 21.72 -37.32
N GLY A 106 1.62 20.80 -36.35
CA GLY A 106 0.98 19.50 -36.61
C GLY A 106 1.20 18.36 -35.62
N VAL A 107 2.23 18.38 -34.76
CA VAL A 107 2.56 17.18 -33.94
C VAL A 107 2.71 17.46 -32.42
N LEU A 108 2.77 18.73 -31.99
CA LEU A 108 3.01 19.05 -30.57
C LEU A 108 1.77 19.13 -29.67
N GLY A 109 0.55 18.95 -30.20
CA GLY A 109 -0.69 19.00 -29.40
C GLY A 109 -1.04 17.70 -28.69
N LEU A 110 -0.73 16.55 -29.29
CA LEU A 110 -1.18 15.24 -28.79
C LEU A 110 -0.32 14.70 -27.64
N ALA A 111 0.99 14.99 -27.63
CA ALA A 111 1.89 14.62 -26.54
C ALA A 111 1.59 15.40 -25.25
N ALA A 112 1.23 16.69 -25.36
CA ALA A 112 0.83 17.50 -24.22
C ALA A 112 -0.52 17.03 -23.64
N ALA A 113 -1.47 16.63 -24.48
CA ALA A 113 -2.76 16.09 -24.04
C ALA A 113 -2.63 14.72 -23.36
N LEU A 114 -1.74 13.83 -23.85
CA LEU A 114 -1.47 12.53 -23.22
C LEU A 114 -0.68 12.66 -21.90
N ALA A 115 0.30 13.56 -21.84
CA ALA A 115 1.04 13.83 -20.60
C ALA A 115 0.12 14.47 -19.54
N LEU A 116 -0.79 15.37 -19.95
CA LEU A 116 -1.80 15.92 -19.07
C LEU A 116 -2.80 14.83 -18.63
N PHE A 117 -3.21 13.92 -19.52
CA PHE A 117 -4.09 12.79 -19.19
C PHE A 117 -3.46 11.82 -18.18
N PHE A 118 -2.15 11.54 -18.28
CA PHE A 118 -1.44 10.72 -17.30
C PHE A 118 -1.13 11.46 -15.99
N ALA A 119 -0.82 12.76 -16.05
CA ALA A 119 -0.57 13.60 -14.87
C ALA A 119 -1.84 13.92 -14.08
N LEU A 120 -3.02 13.87 -14.72
CA LEU A 120 -4.33 14.03 -14.07
C LEU A 120 -4.95 12.72 -13.60
N ARG A 121 -4.31 11.55 -13.79
CA ARG A 121 -4.82 10.32 -13.15
C ARG A 121 -4.50 10.40 -11.66
N PRO A 122 -5.51 10.61 -10.78
CA PRO A 122 -5.26 10.53 -9.36
C PRO A 122 -4.68 9.14 -9.06
N PRO A 123 -3.71 9.04 -8.13
CA PRO A 123 -3.29 7.73 -7.63
C PRO A 123 -4.54 6.95 -7.26
N SER A 124 -4.72 5.77 -7.85
CA SER A 124 -5.93 4.97 -7.63
C SER A 124 -6.04 4.67 -6.14
N ASP A 125 -7.02 5.28 -5.48
CA ASP A 125 -7.36 5.03 -4.08
C ASP A 125 -7.43 3.50 -3.86
N PRO A 126 -6.68 2.94 -2.90
CA PRO A 126 -6.70 1.51 -2.59
C PRO A 126 -8.12 0.95 -2.50
N LEU A 127 -9.07 1.71 -1.95
CA LEU A 127 -10.47 1.29 -1.87
C LEU A 127 -11.07 1.04 -3.27
N THR A 128 -10.86 1.96 -4.20
CA THR A 128 -11.34 1.84 -5.59
C THR A 128 -10.69 0.65 -6.30
N ARG A 129 -9.40 0.39 -6.03
CA ARG A 129 -8.69 -0.77 -6.58
C ARG A 129 -9.31 -2.08 -6.13
N TYR A 130 -9.54 -2.27 -4.83
CA TYR A 130 -10.09 -3.52 -4.30
C TYR A 130 -11.57 -3.68 -4.65
N ALA A 131 -12.37 -2.61 -4.56
CA ALA A 131 -13.79 -2.64 -4.93
C ALA A 131 -14.00 -2.95 -6.42
N GLY A 132 -13.05 -2.60 -7.29
CA GLY A 132 -13.08 -2.91 -8.72
C GLY A 132 -12.66 -4.33 -9.09
N MET A 133 -12.20 -5.16 -8.15
CA MET A 133 -11.78 -6.52 -8.46
C MET A 133 -12.98 -7.42 -8.82
N PRO A 134 -12.86 -8.32 -9.82
CA PRO A 134 -13.95 -9.20 -10.21
C PRO A 134 -14.46 -10.08 -9.06
N GLY A 135 -15.74 -9.91 -8.71
CA GLY A 135 -16.39 -10.62 -7.62
C GLY A 135 -16.04 -10.11 -6.23
N ALA A 136 -15.46 -8.91 -6.13
CA ALA A 136 -15.38 -8.18 -4.88
C ALA A 136 -16.78 -7.78 -4.41
N VAL A 137 -17.01 -7.86 -3.10
CA VAL A 137 -18.27 -7.43 -2.46
C VAL A 137 -17.94 -6.32 -1.46
N SER A 138 -18.43 -5.12 -1.73
CA SER A 138 -18.26 -3.96 -0.85
C SER A 138 -19.44 -3.80 0.10
N GLN A 139 -19.15 -3.58 1.38
CA GLN A 139 -20.14 -3.32 2.41
C GLN A 139 -19.73 -2.09 3.24
N PRO A 140 -20.64 -1.12 3.49
CA PRO A 140 -20.34 0.01 4.35
C PRO A 140 -20.13 -0.44 5.80
N LEU A 141 -19.12 0.13 6.45
CA LEU A 141 -18.87 -0.06 7.88
C LEU A 141 -19.61 1.01 8.66
N THR A 142 -20.54 0.58 9.50
CA THR A 142 -21.34 1.48 10.31
C THR A 142 -20.84 1.45 11.74
N GLY A 143 -20.46 2.61 12.28
CA GLY A 143 -20.02 2.75 13.65
C GLY A 143 -21.17 2.61 14.66
N ALA A 144 -20.84 2.55 15.95
CA ALA A 144 -21.82 2.44 17.03
C ALA A 144 -22.86 3.59 17.04
N ASP A 145 -22.50 4.75 16.50
CA ASP A 145 -23.37 5.93 16.35
C ASP A 145 -24.25 5.91 15.09
N LYS A 146 -24.29 4.78 14.37
CA LYS A 146 -24.99 4.59 13.09
C LYS A 146 -24.47 5.43 11.93
N LYS A 147 -23.28 6.04 12.06
CA LYS A 147 -22.63 6.72 10.94
C LYS A 147 -21.77 5.76 10.16
N GLU A 148 -21.68 5.99 8.86
CA GLU A 148 -20.69 5.33 8.03
C GLU A 148 -19.31 5.84 8.41
N ILE A 149 -18.44 4.93 8.84
CA ILE A 149 -17.07 5.23 9.27
C ILE A 149 -16.03 4.63 8.33
N GLY A 150 -16.46 3.93 7.28
CA GLY A 150 -15.59 3.25 6.35
C GLY A 150 -16.30 2.25 5.47
N GLN A 151 -15.52 1.39 4.83
CA GLN A 151 -16.00 0.32 3.95
C GLN A 151 -15.13 -0.91 4.12
N VAL A 152 -15.74 -2.10 4.03
CA VAL A 152 -15.02 -3.36 3.88
C VAL A 152 -15.28 -3.91 2.48
N VAL A 153 -14.22 -4.40 1.83
CA VAL A 153 -14.29 -5.05 0.53
C VAL A 153 -13.82 -6.48 0.69
N ARG A 154 -14.72 -7.43 0.49
CA ARG A 154 -14.41 -8.87 0.51
C ARG A 154 -14.02 -9.35 -0.88
N LEU A 155 -12.93 -10.09 -0.96
CA LEU A 155 -12.39 -10.68 -2.17
C LEU A 155 -12.75 -12.17 -2.24
N ARG A 156 -12.72 -12.73 -3.46
CA ARG A 156 -13.09 -14.14 -3.69
C ARG A 156 -12.13 -15.16 -3.08
N ASP A 157 -10.90 -14.74 -2.80
CA ASP A 157 -9.85 -15.56 -2.20
C ASP A 157 -9.96 -15.64 -0.67
N GLY A 158 -10.99 -15.02 -0.08
CA GLY A 158 -11.18 -14.98 1.37
C GLY A 158 -10.42 -13.82 2.05
N THR A 159 -9.80 -12.92 1.28
CA THR A 159 -9.18 -11.70 1.82
C THR A 159 -10.23 -10.60 1.98
N ALA A 160 -10.12 -9.78 3.03
CA ALA A 160 -10.93 -8.58 3.19
C ALA A 160 -10.04 -7.34 3.29
N PHE A 161 -10.36 -6.30 2.52
CA PHE A 161 -9.76 -4.97 2.68
C PHE A 161 -10.68 -4.10 3.54
N LEU A 162 -10.20 -3.71 4.71
CA LEU A 162 -10.89 -2.79 5.61
C LEU A 162 -10.38 -1.38 5.36
N TYR A 163 -11.28 -0.42 5.14
CA TYR A 163 -10.98 0.99 4.99
C TYR A 163 -11.79 1.82 5.99
N LEU A 164 -11.15 2.77 6.66
CA LEU A 164 -11.74 3.72 7.59
C LEU A 164 -11.57 5.13 7.03
N SER A 165 -12.68 5.88 6.94
CA SER A 165 -12.69 7.20 6.31
C SER A 165 -12.02 8.28 7.16
N ALA A 166 -12.00 8.11 8.47
CA ALA A 166 -11.35 9.02 9.41
C ALA A 166 -9.95 8.51 9.76
N ALA A 167 -9.00 9.42 9.98
CA ALA A 167 -7.73 9.09 10.60
C ALA A 167 -7.91 8.86 12.11
N PRO A 168 -7.05 8.06 12.77
CA PRO A 168 -7.09 7.92 14.21
C PRO A 168 -6.85 9.27 14.91
N PRO A 169 -7.42 9.48 16.12
CA PRO A 169 -7.16 10.68 16.91
C PRO A 169 -5.66 10.91 17.16
N GLU A 170 -5.27 12.15 17.44
CA GLU A 170 -3.87 12.50 17.72
C GLU A 170 -3.28 11.61 18.83
N ASN A 171 -2.05 11.13 18.62
CA ASN A 171 -1.34 10.23 19.54
C ASN A 171 -2.15 8.97 19.90
N ARG A 172 -2.94 8.47 18.96
CA ARG A 172 -3.65 7.18 19.04
C ARG A 172 -3.51 6.45 17.71
N VAL A 173 -3.82 5.16 17.75
CA VAL A 173 -3.86 4.33 16.55
C VAL A 173 -5.17 3.54 16.54
N TYR A 174 -5.62 3.14 15.35
CA TYR A 174 -6.66 2.12 15.28
C TYR A 174 -6.04 0.74 15.38
N GLN A 175 -6.65 -0.12 16.18
CA GLN A 175 -6.27 -1.52 16.25
C GLN A 175 -7.42 -2.40 15.79
N LEU A 176 -7.10 -3.34 14.91
CA LEU A 176 -8.04 -4.30 14.37
C LEU A 176 -8.00 -5.59 15.20
N TRP A 177 -9.18 -6.15 15.43
CA TRP A 177 -9.38 -7.38 16.19
C TRP A 177 -10.26 -8.32 15.39
N LYS A 178 -9.97 -9.61 15.47
CA LYS A 178 -10.98 -10.65 15.21
C LYS A 178 -11.57 -11.11 16.53
N ILE A 179 -12.87 -11.38 16.55
CA ILE A 179 -13.53 -11.98 17.71
C ILE A 179 -13.54 -13.49 17.52
N GLN A 180 -12.78 -14.20 18.34
CA GLN A 180 -12.66 -15.65 18.33
C GLN A 180 -13.14 -16.17 19.68
N GLU A 181 -14.15 -17.05 19.68
CA GLU A 181 -14.75 -17.60 20.92
C GLU A 181 -15.22 -16.52 21.92
N GLY A 182 -15.64 -15.36 21.41
CA GLY A 182 -16.04 -14.21 22.23
C GLY A 182 -14.89 -13.36 22.76
N ALA A 183 -13.62 -13.74 22.50
CA ALA A 183 -12.44 -12.98 22.90
C ALA A 183 -11.84 -12.19 21.71
N PRO A 184 -11.42 -10.93 21.90
CA PRO A 184 -10.72 -10.18 20.89
C PRO A 184 -9.27 -10.66 20.72
N VAL A 185 -8.89 -11.04 19.50
CA VAL A 185 -7.52 -11.39 19.11
C VAL A 185 -7.00 -10.31 18.16
N SER A 186 -5.87 -9.71 18.52
CA SER A 186 -5.27 -8.62 17.73
C SER A 186 -4.87 -9.11 16.33
N LEU A 187 -5.28 -8.36 15.31
CA LEU A 187 -4.81 -8.46 13.93
C LEU A 187 -3.78 -7.37 13.57
N GLY A 188 -3.40 -6.55 14.56
CA GLY A 188 -2.41 -5.49 14.41
C GLY A 188 -3.00 -4.10 14.35
N VAL A 189 -2.09 -3.13 14.31
CA VAL A 189 -2.40 -1.70 14.21
C VAL A 189 -2.58 -1.32 12.74
N ILE A 190 -3.58 -0.49 12.46
CA ILE A 190 -3.82 0.06 11.12
C ILE A 190 -2.91 1.27 10.94
N ASP A 191 -1.96 1.17 10.01
CA ASP A 191 -1.10 2.29 9.61
C ASP A 191 -1.75 3.00 8.41
N GLY A 192 -2.32 4.19 8.65
CA GLY A 192 -3.12 4.93 7.67
C GLY A 192 -4.63 4.66 7.75
N GLN A 193 -5.30 4.59 6.60
CA GLN A 193 -6.76 4.50 6.49
C GLN A 193 -7.27 3.11 6.10
N GLY A 194 -6.41 2.13 5.83
CA GLY A 194 -6.90 0.80 5.47
C GLY A 194 -5.87 -0.30 5.64
N THR A 195 -6.35 -1.53 5.77
CA THR A 195 -5.52 -2.72 5.97
C THR A 195 -6.13 -3.95 5.30
N LEU A 196 -5.29 -4.91 4.92
CA LEU A 196 -5.72 -6.22 4.43
C LEU A 196 -5.80 -7.21 5.59
N VAL A 197 -6.89 -7.96 5.61
CA VAL A 197 -7.12 -9.09 6.50
C VAL A 197 -7.08 -10.35 5.65
N GLN A 198 -6.02 -11.12 5.83
CA GLN A 198 -5.93 -12.47 5.26
C GLN A 198 -6.82 -13.41 6.08
N ASP A 199 -7.34 -14.46 5.44
CA ASP A 199 -8.20 -15.45 6.09
C ASP A 199 -9.43 -14.84 6.78
N ALA A 200 -10.24 -14.11 6.01
CA ALA A 200 -11.49 -13.49 6.43
C ALA A 200 -12.72 -14.28 5.90
N PRO A 201 -13.03 -15.46 6.48
CA PRO A 201 -14.18 -16.26 6.06
C PRO A 201 -15.50 -15.57 6.43
N ASP A 202 -16.57 -16.01 5.76
CA ASP A 202 -17.94 -15.61 6.05
C ASP A 202 -18.28 -15.89 7.52
N GLY A 203 -18.92 -14.91 8.17
CA GLY A 203 -19.28 -14.97 9.58
C GLY A 203 -18.18 -14.53 10.55
N LEU A 204 -16.97 -14.18 10.07
CA LEU A 204 -15.92 -13.60 10.90
C LEU A 204 -16.39 -12.26 11.47
N THR A 205 -16.29 -12.10 12.79
CA THR A 205 -16.56 -10.82 13.45
C THR A 205 -15.27 -10.04 13.61
N LEU A 206 -15.19 -8.89 12.95
CA LEU A 206 -14.13 -7.91 13.11
C LEU A 206 -14.55 -6.80 14.08
N ALA A 207 -13.60 -6.27 14.83
CA ALA A 207 -13.80 -5.10 15.66
C ALA A 207 -12.62 -4.13 15.52
N VAL A 208 -12.89 -2.82 15.64
CA VAL A 208 -11.85 -1.79 15.66
C VAL A 208 -11.99 -0.95 16.92
N SER A 209 -10.88 -0.75 17.62
CA SER A 209 -10.80 0.14 18.79
C SER A 209 -9.74 1.23 18.58
N VAL A 210 -9.79 2.26 19.42
CA VAL A 210 -8.80 3.34 19.47
C VAL A 210 -7.83 3.05 20.59
N GLU A 211 -6.56 2.87 20.27
CA GLU A 211 -5.55 2.37 21.20
C GLU A 211 -4.36 3.34 21.34
N PRO A 212 -3.58 3.22 22.43
CA PRO A 212 -2.31 3.95 22.57
C PRO A 212 -1.33 3.63 21.42
N PRO A 213 -0.32 4.49 21.19
CA PRO A 213 0.72 4.23 20.19
C PRO A 213 1.38 2.85 20.40
N GLY A 214 1.45 2.06 19.33
CA GLY A 214 1.96 0.68 19.37
C GLY A 214 0.88 -0.40 19.61
N GLY A 215 -0.36 0.00 19.86
CA GLY A 215 -1.47 -0.92 20.11
C GLY A 215 -1.49 -1.44 21.55
N SER A 216 -2.31 -2.44 21.79
CA SER A 216 -2.56 -3.06 23.09
C SER A 216 -2.74 -4.57 22.95
N ALA A 217 -2.54 -5.30 24.07
CA ALA A 217 -2.77 -6.75 24.12
C ALA A 217 -4.27 -7.11 24.18
N GLN A 218 -5.08 -6.21 24.73
CA GLN A 218 -6.54 -6.27 24.78
C GLN A 218 -7.09 -4.87 24.49
N PRO A 219 -8.34 -4.76 24.00
CA PRO A 219 -8.95 -3.45 23.75
C PRO A 219 -8.98 -2.61 25.03
N THR A 220 -8.43 -1.39 24.99
CA THR A 220 -8.48 -0.46 26.13
C THR A 220 -9.65 0.51 26.04
N THR A 221 -10.24 0.63 24.84
CA THR A 221 -11.46 1.43 24.60
C THR A 221 -12.58 0.55 24.07
N THR A 222 -13.81 1.05 24.22
CA THR A 222 -14.97 0.43 23.56
C THR A 222 -14.75 0.44 22.04
N PRO A 223 -14.94 -0.70 21.34
CA PRO A 223 -14.80 -0.73 19.89
C PRO A 223 -15.73 0.29 19.21
N ILE A 224 -15.16 1.06 18.28
CA ILE A 224 -15.89 2.01 17.44
C ILE A 224 -16.63 1.31 16.29
N LEU A 225 -16.21 0.08 15.99
CA LEU A 225 -16.76 -0.79 14.97
C LEU A 225 -16.83 -2.21 15.51
N VAL A 226 -17.94 -2.90 15.26
CA VAL A 226 -18.05 -4.36 15.33
C VAL A 226 -18.87 -4.78 14.12
N GLN A 227 -18.27 -5.56 13.23
CA GLN A 227 -18.87 -5.96 11.96
C GLN A 227 -18.68 -7.46 11.75
N GLN A 228 -19.77 -8.15 11.43
CA GLN A 228 -19.69 -9.52 10.91
C GLN A 228 -19.57 -9.49 9.39
N LEU A 229 -18.59 -10.20 8.86
CA LEU A 229 -18.31 -10.32 7.42
C LEU A 229 -19.22 -11.33 6.72
#